data_AF-A0A9W3SLR0-F1
#
_entry.id   AF-A0A9W3SLR0-F1
#
_cell.length_a   1.000
_cell.length_b   1.000
_cell.length_c   1.000
_cell.angle_alpha   90.00
_cell.angle_beta   90.00
_cell.angle_gamma   90.00
#
_symmetry.space_group_name_H-M   'P 1'
#
loop_
_entity.id
_entity.type
_entity.pdbx_description
1 polymer ?
#
loop_
_entity_poly.entity_id
_entity_poly.type
_entity_poly.pdbx_seq_one_letter_code
_entity_poly.pdbx_strand_id
1 'polypeptide(L)'
;MQNILNKRVSKIALFYDLVFVYMISKTTEILHHLEHGLVSPASFALFALIVIIFINSWMIQTVFTNRYGIGSWADIAFYFIDMMILLYMSNSFDTNNLTEMKVLFISAGLLSLTLASHYLINYFQVKNSVDRNIFRAFFMILIFRASTLVIGGF
;
A
#
# COMPACT_ATOMS: atom_id res chain seq x y z
N MET A 1 -34.18 18.45 0.74
CA MET A 1 -33.43 17.35 0.09
C MET A 1 -31.95 17.72 0.11
N GLN A 2 -31.11 16.94 0.80
CA GLN A 2 -29.66 17.07 0.71
C GLN A 2 -29.26 16.69 -0.71
N ASN A 3 -28.69 17.63 -1.47
CA ASN A 3 -28.07 17.30 -2.75
C ASN A 3 -26.91 16.36 -2.45
N ILE A 4 -27.10 15.07 -2.74
CA ILE A 4 -26.02 14.09 -2.74
C ILE A 4 -25.11 14.48 -3.90
N LEU A 5 -24.14 15.36 -3.64
CA LEU A 5 -23.08 15.66 -4.59
C LEU A 5 -22.25 14.38 -4.75
N ASN A 6 -22.50 13.64 -5.83
CA ASN A 6 -21.68 12.51 -6.21
C ASN A 6 -20.25 13.01 -6.45
N LYS A 7 -19.34 12.71 -5.51
CA LYS A 7 -17.91 12.91 -5.70
C LYS A 7 -17.49 12.00 -6.86
N ARG A 8 -17.09 12.60 -8.00
CA ARG A 8 -16.55 11.82 -9.12
C ARG A 8 -15.30 11.09 -8.65
N VAL A 9 -15.26 9.78 -8.89
CA VAL A 9 -14.08 8.96 -8.61
C VAL A 9 -12.92 9.48 -9.45
N SER A 10 -11.78 9.72 -8.80
CA SER A 10 -10.59 10.17 -9.49
C SER A 10 -10.05 9.05 -10.38
N LYS A 11 -9.76 9.35 -11.65
CA LYS A 11 -9.25 8.35 -12.60
C LYS A 11 -7.92 7.73 -12.14
N ILE A 12 -7.10 8.49 -11.42
CA ILE A 12 -5.84 7.98 -10.86
C ILE A 12 -6.06 6.95 -9.75
N ALA A 13 -7.13 7.09 -8.96
CA ALA A 13 -7.49 6.12 -7.93
C ALA A 13 -7.92 4.79 -8.56
N LEU A 14 -8.70 4.85 -9.64
CA LEU A 14 -9.09 3.66 -10.40
C LEU A 14 -7.88 2.97 -11.05
N PHE A 15 -6.90 3.74 -11.53
CA PHE A 15 -5.66 3.18 -12.07
C PHE A 15 -4.80 2.53 -10.98
N TYR A 16 -4.73 3.12 -9.79
CA TYR A 16 -4.09 2.51 -8.62
C TYR A 16 -4.75 1.18 -8.23
N ASP A 17 -6.08 1.09 -8.25
CA ASP A 17 -6.81 -0.15 -7.99
C ASP A 17 -6.44 -1.24 -9.00
N LEU A 18 -6.27 -0.89 -10.28
CA LEU A 18 -5.81 -1.82 -11.31
C LEU A 18 -4.39 -2.35 -11.01
N VAL A 19 -3.47 -1.46 -10.67
CA VAL A 19 -2.10 -1.85 -10.27
C VAL A 19 -2.14 -2.76 -9.05
N PHE A 20 -2.99 -2.46 -8.08
CA PHE A 20 -3.17 -3.31 -6.89
C PHE A 20 -3.70 -4.72 -7.23
N VAL A 21 -4.70 -4.84 -8.10
CA VAL A 21 -5.21 -6.15 -8.53
C VAL A 21 -4.13 -6.93 -9.29
N TYR A 22 -3.32 -6.25 -10.11
CA TYR A 22 -2.15 -6.85 -10.74
C TYR A 22 -1.14 -7.36 -9.70
N MET A 23 -0.85 -6.59 -8.65
CA MET A 23 0.02 -7.01 -7.56
C MET A 23 -0.44 -8.30 -6.90
N ILE A 24 -1.72 -8.36 -6.51
CA ILE A 24 -2.31 -9.55 -5.89
C ILE A 24 -2.20 -10.76 -6.84
N SER A 25 -2.47 -10.55 -8.13
CA SER A 25 -2.34 -11.59 -9.15
C SER A 25 -0.90 -12.12 -9.21
N LYS A 26 0.10 -11.24 -9.22
CA LYS A 26 1.52 -11.61 -9.19
C LYS A 26 1.91 -12.33 -7.90
N THR A 27 1.38 -11.93 -6.74
CA THR A 27 1.64 -12.62 -5.47
C THR A 27 1.18 -14.08 -5.47
N THR A 28 0.18 -14.44 -6.29
CA THR A 28 -0.23 -15.85 -6.42
C THR A 28 0.84 -16.76 -7.05
N GLU A 29 1.84 -16.20 -7.75
CA GLU A 29 3.00 -16.95 -8.28
C GLU A 29 3.83 -17.61 -7.16
N ILE A 30 3.78 -17.06 -5.95
CA ILE A 30 4.40 -17.66 -4.76
C ILE A 30 3.79 -19.04 -4.46
N LEU A 31 2.50 -19.23 -4.72
CA LEU A 31 1.80 -20.50 -4.47
C LEU A 31 2.08 -21.55 -5.55
N HIS A 32 2.63 -21.15 -6.70
CA HIS A 32 2.87 -22.06 -7.83
C HIS A 32 4.15 -22.89 -7.70
N HIS A 33 5.03 -22.58 -6.73
CA HIS A 33 6.16 -23.43 -6.37
C HIS A 33 5.68 -24.61 -5.51
N LEU A 34 5.06 -25.58 -6.17
CA LEU A 34 4.55 -26.82 -5.58
C LEU A 34 5.70 -27.77 -5.27
N GLU A 35 6.02 -27.98 -4.00
CA GLU A 35 6.78 -29.15 -3.58
C GLU A 35 5.82 -30.36 -3.60
N HIS A 36 6.08 -31.33 -4.48
CA HIS A 36 5.31 -32.59 -4.57
C HIS A 36 3.80 -32.48 -4.84
N GLY A 37 3.34 -31.38 -5.47
CA GLY A 37 1.93 -31.21 -5.84
C GLY A 37 1.01 -30.70 -4.73
N LEU A 38 1.58 -30.33 -3.56
CA LEU A 38 0.87 -29.69 -2.45
C LEU A 38 1.52 -28.35 -2.12
N VAL A 39 0.71 -27.35 -1.77
CA VAL A 39 1.22 -26.06 -1.29
C VAL A 39 1.77 -26.25 0.12
N SER A 40 3.05 -25.94 0.33
CA SER A 40 3.64 -25.97 1.67
C SER A 40 2.90 -24.98 2.59
N PRO A 41 2.55 -25.38 3.83
CA PRO A 41 1.94 -24.47 4.81
C PRO A 41 2.76 -23.18 5.03
N ALA A 42 4.09 -23.25 4.89
CA ALA A 42 4.97 -22.09 5.00
C ALA A 42 4.77 -21.10 3.84
N SER A 43 4.69 -21.58 2.59
CA SER A 43 4.43 -20.75 1.41
C SER A 43 3.05 -20.10 1.48
N PHE A 44 2.05 -20.83 1.98
CA PHE A 44 0.72 -20.28 2.19
C PHE A 44 0.71 -19.19 3.28
N ALA A 45 1.41 -19.40 4.40
CA ALA A 45 1.54 -18.40 5.45
C ALA A 45 2.25 -17.13 4.95
N LEU A 46 3.30 -17.28 4.15
CA LEU A 46 4.02 -16.17 3.54
C LEU A 46 3.14 -15.40 2.54
N PHE A 47 2.42 -16.11 1.68
CA PHE A 47 1.41 -15.53 0.79
C PHE A 47 0.38 -14.70 1.57
N ALA A 48 -0.20 -15.27 2.63
CA ALA A 48 -1.18 -14.59 3.46
C ALA A 48 -0.60 -13.32 4.12
N LEU A 49 0.63 -13.38 4.61
CA LEU A 49 1.33 -12.24 5.20
C LEU A 49 1.50 -11.10 4.17
N ILE A 50 1.97 -11.41 2.96
CA ILE A 50 2.17 -10.43 1.89
C ILE A 50 0.84 -9.78 1.50
N VAL A 51 -0.21 -10.59 1.33
CA VAL A 51 -1.56 -10.10 1.02
C VAL A 51 -2.09 -9.18 2.13
N ILE A 52 -1.88 -9.50 3.41
CA ILE A 52 -2.27 -8.64 4.54
C ILE A 52 -1.56 -7.28 4.47
N ILE A 53 -0.25 -7.26 4.21
CA ILE A 53 0.53 -6.02 4.08
C ILE A 53 -0.01 -5.16 2.93
N PHE A 54 -0.37 -5.77 1.82
CA PHE A 54 -0.90 -5.08 0.64
C PHE A 54 -2.30 -4.55 0.88
N ILE A 55 -3.22 -5.37 1.39
CA ILE A 55 -4.58 -4.94 1.72
C ILE A 55 -4.54 -3.79 2.73
N ASN A 56 -3.66 -3.85 3.73
CA ASN A 56 -3.53 -2.76 4.70
C ASN A 56 -3.07 -1.45 4.04
N SER A 57 -2.12 -1.52 3.10
CA SER A 57 -1.65 -0.35 2.35
C SER A 57 -2.73 0.22 1.42
N TRP A 58 -3.40 -0.64 0.66
CA TRP A 58 -4.50 -0.25 -0.22
C TRP A 58 -5.68 0.35 0.55
N MET A 59 -6.05 -0.24 1.69
CA MET A 59 -7.11 0.27 2.55
C MET A 59 -6.82 1.69 3.04
N ILE A 60 -5.59 1.95 3.50
CA ILE A 60 -5.18 3.29 3.96
C ILE A 60 -5.26 4.29 2.81
N GLN A 61 -4.76 3.93 1.63
CA GLN A 61 -4.83 4.79 0.44
C GLN A 61 -6.27 5.08 0.01
N THR A 62 -7.13 4.06 0.00
CA THR A 62 -8.55 4.21 -0.35
C THR A 62 -9.31 5.07 0.66
N VAL A 63 -9.05 4.90 1.97
CA VAL A 63 -9.63 5.77 3.01
C VAL A 63 -9.19 7.21 2.82
N PHE A 64 -7.89 7.44 2.58
CA PHE A 64 -7.35 8.77 2.30
C PHE A 64 -8.08 9.40 1.12
N THR A 65 -8.16 8.72 -0.01
CA THR A 65 -8.71 9.29 -1.23
C THR A 65 -10.21 9.48 -1.19
N ASN A 66 -10.94 8.55 -0.58
CA ASN A 66 -12.39 8.68 -0.43
C ASN A 66 -12.74 9.90 0.43
N ARG A 67 -11.99 10.13 1.51
CA ARG A 67 -12.27 11.22 2.46
C ARG A 67 -11.65 12.56 2.07
N TYR A 68 -10.43 12.56 1.57
CA TYR A 68 -9.60 13.75 1.38
C TYR A 68 -9.14 13.98 -0.06
N GLY A 69 -9.28 13.02 -0.96
CA GLY A 69 -8.84 13.15 -2.35
C GLY A 69 -9.58 14.27 -3.08
N ILE A 70 -8.95 15.43 -3.20
CA ILE A 70 -9.45 16.60 -3.93
C ILE A 70 -8.93 16.58 -5.39
N GLY A 71 -7.96 15.70 -5.68
CA GLY A 71 -7.31 15.62 -6.98
C GLY A 71 -6.21 16.68 -7.13
N SER A 72 -5.51 17.02 -6.05
CA SER A 72 -4.37 17.93 -6.11
C SER A 72 -3.22 17.31 -6.92
N TRP A 73 -2.35 18.14 -7.49
CA TRP A 73 -1.12 17.68 -8.14
C TRP A 73 -0.23 16.85 -7.20
N ALA A 74 -0.21 17.19 -5.90
CA ALA A 74 0.48 16.39 -4.90
C ALA A 74 -0.14 14.99 -4.77
N ASP A 75 -1.48 14.88 -4.73
CA ASP A 75 -2.17 13.59 -4.65
C ASP A 75 -1.83 12.71 -5.85
N ILE A 76 -1.85 13.29 -7.06
CA ILE A 76 -1.49 12.58 -8.29
C ILE A 76 -0.05 12.09 -8.23
N ALA A 77 0.90 12.93 -7.79
CA ALA A 77 2.30 12.55 -7.68
C ALA A 77 2.51 11.40 -6.67
N PHE A 78 1.89 11.45 -5.49
CA PHE A 78 1.97 10.36 -4.51
C PHE A 78 1.40 9.05 -5.06
N TYR A 79 0.25 9.11 -5.73
CA TYR A 79 -0.32 7.96 -6.42
C TYR A 79 0.64 7.35 -7.43
N PHE A 80 1.31 8.17 -8.25
CA PHE A 80 2.30 7.69 -9.22
C PHE A 80 3.49 7.01 -8.54
N ILE A 81 4.05 7.63 -7.50
CA ILE A 81 5.17 7.06 -6.74
C ILE A 81 4.77 5.72 -6.12
N ASP A 82 3.61 5.65 -5.49
CA ASP A 82 3.12 4.41 -4.85
C ASP A 82 2.94 3.29 -5.88
N MET A 83 2.40 3.59 -7.07
CA MET A 83 2.29 2.61 -8.15
C MET A 83 3.65 2.13 -8.65
N MET A 84 4.64 3.02 -8.76
CA MET A 84 6.00 2.63 -9.16
C MET A 84 6.62 1.68 -8.13
N ILE A 85 6.43 1.94 -6.84
CA ILE A 85 6.92 1.07 -5.75
C ILE A 85 6.21 -0.29 -5.80
N LEU A 86 4.88 -0.30 -5.98
CA LEU A 86 4.12 -1.53 -6.13
C LEU A 86 4.64 -2.35 -7.31
N LEU A 87 4.74 -1.76 -8.50
CA LEU A 87 5.23 -2.45 -9.69
C LEU A 87 6.69 -2.94 -9.56
N TYR A 88 7.56 -2.14 -8.94
CA TYR A 88 8.94 -2.56 -8.65
C TYR A 88 8.96 -3.81 -7.76
N MET A 89 8.23 -3.77 -6.64
CA MET A 89 8.09 -4.90 -5.71
C MET A 89 7.46 -6.13 -6.36
N SER A 90 6.60 -5.94 -7.36
CA SER A 90 5.91 -7.03 -8.09
C SER A 90 6.86 -7.98 -8.81
N ASN A 91 8.05 -7.49 -9.14
CA ASN A 91 9.08 -8.25 -9.84
C ASN A 91 9.96 -9.05 -8.88
N SER A 92 9.70 -9.00 -7.56
CA SER A 92 10.52 -9.63 -6.52
C SER A 92 9.78 -10.73 -5.75
N PHE A 93 8.88 -11.45 -6.44
CA PHE A 93 8.08 -12.53 -5.85
C PHE A 93 8.71 -13.93 -6.05
N ASP A 94 10.04 -14.08 -6.00
CA ASP A 94 10.69 -15.37 -5.77
C ASP A 94 10.93 -15.59 -4.27
N THR A 95 10.25 -16.59 -3.70
CA THR A 95 10.36 -16.92 -2.27
C THR A 95 11.61 -17.69 -1.90
N ASN A 96 12.30 -18.29 -2.87
CA ASN A 96 13.51 -19.07 -2.60
C ASN A 96 14.76 -18.19 -2.45
N ASN A 97 14.67 -16.92 -2.86
CA ASN A 97 15.76 -15.98 -2.78
C ASN A 97 15.56 -15.02 -1.60
N LEU A 98 16.39 -15.18 -0.56
CA LEU A 98 16.41 -14.27 0.58
C LEU A 98 16.51 -12.80 0.15
N THR A 99 17.24 -12.52 -0.93
CA THR A 99 17.39 -11.16 -1.48
C THR A 99 16.06 -10.57 -1.93
N GLU A 100 15.21 -11.37 -2.57
CA GLU A 100 13.91 -10.92 -3.08
C GLU A 100 12.90 -10.69 -1.96
N MET A 101 12.93 -11.56 -0.93
CA MET A 101 12.16 -11.32 0.28
C MET A 101 12.57 -10.01 0.97
N LYS A 102 13.88 -9.70 1.03
CA LYS A 102 14.35 -8.40 1.55
C LYS A 102 13.84 -7.23 0.71
N VAL A 103 13.89 -7.34 -0.62
CA VAL A 103 13.37 -6.31 -1.53
C VAL A 103 11.88 -6.07 -1.30
N LEU A 104 11.10 -7.13 -1.05
CA LEU A 104 9.67 -7.02 -0.73
C LEU A 104 9.43 -6.23 0.56
N PHE A 105 10.09 -6.61 1.66
CA PHE A 105 9.93 -5.93 2.96
C PHE A 105 10.39 -4.47 2.93
N ILE A 106 11.53 -4.19 2.28
CA ILE A 106 12.04 -2.83 2.12
C ILE A 106 11.10 -1.99 1.25
N SER A 107 10.60 -2.53 0.14
CA SER A 107 9.67 -1.82 -0.75
C SER A 107 8.32 -1.56 -0.07
N ALA A 108 7.81 -2.51 0.72
CA ALA A 108 6.61 -2.30 1.53
C ALA A 108 6.83 -1.25 2.64
N GLY A 109 8.03 -1.21 3.22
CA GLY A 109 8.45 -0.14 4.13
C GLY A 109 8.47 1.23 3.45
N LEU A 110 9.03 1.30 2.23
CA LEU A 110 9.06 2.52 1.42
C LEU A 110 7.65 2.99 1.05
N LEU A 111 6.76 2.08 0.64
CA LEU A 111 5.33 2.36 0.39
C LEU A 111 4.63 2.92 1.64
N SER A 112 4.98 2.41 2.81
CA SER A 112 4.44 2.93 4.09
C SER A 112 4.94 4.36 4.36
N LEU A 113 6.19 4.65 4.00
CA LEU A 113 6.80 5.97 4.18
C LEU A 113 6.24 7.01 3.20
N THR A 114 5.96 6.61 1.95
CA THR A 114 5.32 7.51 0.97
C THR A 114 3.90 7.86 1.39
N LEU A 115 3.11 6.88 1.83
CA LEU A 115 1.80 7.11 2.43
C LEU A 115 1.90 8.02 3.67
N ALA A 116 2.87 7.79 4.55
CA ALA A 116 3.07 8.64 5.72
C ALA A 116 3.35 10.10 5.32
N SER A 117 4.21 10.29 4.32
CA SER A 117 4.56 11.61 3.78
C SER A 117 3.33 12.30 3.16
N HIS A 118 2.48 11.55 2.46
CA HIS A 118 1.24 12.06 1.88
C HIS A 118 0.26 12.54 2.95
N TYR A 119 0.10 11.77 4.03
CA TYR A 119 -0.69 12.15 5.20
C TYR A 119 -0.11 13.37 5.93
N LEU A 120 1.22 13.47 6.04
CA LEU A 120 1.91 14.59 6.68
C LEU A 120 1.74 15.90 5.89
N ILE A 121 1.87 15.87 4.56
CA ILE A 121 1.67 17.06 3.72
C ILE A 121 0.22 17.55 3.79
N ASN A 122 -0.75 16.64 3.86
CA ASN A 122 -2.16 17.00 4.01
C ASN A 122 -2.51 17.47 5.43
N TYR A 123 -1.82 16.98 6.45
CA TYR A 123 -1.95 17.48 7.83
C TYR A 123 -1.76 19.00 7.92
N PHE A 124 -0.80 19.56 7.19
CA PHE A 124 -0.54 21.01 7.16
C PHE A 124 -1.60 21.80 6.39
N GLN A 125 -2.30 21.18 5.44
CA GLN A 125 -3.32 21.83 4.61
C GLN A 125 -4.69 21.86 5.31
N VAL A 126 -4.94 20.95 6.24
CA VAL A 126 -6.26 20.79 6.88
C VAL A 126 -6.41 21.68 8.12
N LYS A 127 -7.49 22.48 8.12
CA LYS A 127 -7.85 23.41 9.20
C LYS A 127 -8.75 22.77 10.27
N ASN A 128 -9.45 21.69 9.95
CA ASN A 128 -10.35 21.01 10.88
C ASN A 128 -9.56 20.20 11.92
N SER A 129 -9.88 20.37 13.20
CA SER A 129 -9.17 19.73 14.32
C SER A 129 -9.37 18.20 14.37
N VAL A 130 -10.55 17.72 13.99
CA VAL A 130 -10.86 16.27 13.97
C VAL A 130 -10.05 15.56 12.90
N ASP A 131 -10.07 16.08 11.67
CA ASP A 131 -9.31 15.50 10.57
C ASP A 131 -7.80 15.56 10.84
N ARG A 132 -7.32 16.64 11.48
CA ARG A 132 -5.92 16.78 11.91
C ARG A 132 -5.49 15.65 12.87
N ASN A 133 -6.35 15.25 13.81
CA ASN A 133 -6.07 14.10 14.68
C ASN A 133 -6.01 12.78 13.91
N ILE A 134 -6.91 12.60 12.93
CA ILE A 134 -6.90 11.41 12.06
C ILE A 134 -5.60 11.35 11.26
N PHE A 135 -5.19 12.46 10.64
CA PHE A 135 -3.93 12.52 9.90
C PHE A 135 -2.74 12.16 10.79
N ARG A 136 -2.68 12.69 12.00
CA ARG A 136 -1.61 12.39 12.96
C ARG A 136 -1.61 10.92 13.36
N ALA A 137 -2.78 10.33 13.63
CA ALA A 137 -2.89 8.92 14.01
C ALA A 137 -2.40 7.99 12.88
N PHE A 138 -2.89 8.19 11.65
CA PHE A 138 -2.45 7.42 10.49
C PHE A 138 -0.97 7.61 10.19
N PHE A 139 -0.45 8.84 10.32
CA PHE A 139 0.98 9.11 10.18
C PHE A 139 1.82 8.28 11.17
N MET A 140 1.47 8.29 12.46
CA MET A 140 2.19 7.53 13.48
C MET A 140 2.13 6.01 13.22
N ILE A 141 0.96 5.50 12.84
CA ILE A 141 0.79 4.09 12.48
C ILE A 141 1.66 3.70 11.29
N LEU A 142 1.69 4.54 10.24
CA LEU A 142 2.46 4.27 9.03
C LEU A 142 3.97 4.33 9.27
N ILE A 143 4.45 5.26 10.09
CA ILE A 143 5.87 5.33 10.47
C ILE A 143 6.27 4.09 11.29
N PHE A 144 5.46 3.71 12.29
CA PHE A 144 5.69 2.49 13.04
C PHE A 144 5.74 1.26 12.12
N ARG A 145 4.76 1.14 11.21
CA ARG A 145 4.70 0.08 10.21
C ARG A 145 5.94 0.07 9.31
N ALA A 146 6.35 1.23 8.79
CA ALA A 146 7.54 1.36 7.97
C ALA A 146 8.79 0.87 8.70
N SER A 147 8.99 1.27 9.95
CA SER A 147 10.12 0.80 10.77
C SER A 147 10.07 -0.71 10.99
N THR A 148 8.91 -1.28 11.32
CA THR A 148 8.78 -2.74 11.52
C THR A 148 9.06 -3.54 10.24
N LEU A 149 8.62 -3.05 9.08
CA LEU A 149 8.84 -3.73 7.80
C LEU A 149 10.30 -3.64 7.37
N VAL A 150 10.96 -2.49 7.57
CA VAL A 150 12.39 -2.34 7.27
C VAL A 150 13.22 -3.25 8.17
N ILE A 151 12.93 -3.30 9.48
CA ILE A 151 13.62 -4.22 10.41
C ILE A 151 13.39 -5.67 10.02
N GLY A 152 12.16 -6.05 9.64
CA GLY A 152 11.85 -7.40 9.16
C GLY A 152 12.56 -7.78 7.85
N GLY A 153 13.04 -6.80 7.08
CA GLY A 153 13.82 -7.00 5.86
C GLY A 153 15.34 -7.11 6.06
N PHE A 154 15.87 -6.93 7.28
CA PHE A 154 17.30 -7.05 7.57
C PHE A 154 17.64 -8.42 8.15
#